data_AF-A0A382U395-F1
#
_entry.id   AF-A0A382U395-F1
#
_cell.length_a   1.000
_cell.length_b   1.000
_cell.length_c   1.000
_cell.angle_alpha   90.00
_cell.angle_beta   90.00
_cell.angle_gamma   90.00
#
_symmetry.space_group_name_H-M   'P 1'
#
loop_
_entity.id
_entity.type
_entity.pdbx_description
1 polymer ?
#
loop_
_entity_poly.entity_id
_entity_poly.type
_entity_poly.pdbx_seq_one_letter_code
_entity_poly.pdbx_strand_id
1 'polypeptide(L)' 'SNEMYRVFNMGLGMVIVCVPEKASRILKNVPSAKIVGELKQRSSDNRVTIENKR' A
#
# COMPACT_ATOMS: atom_id res chain seq x y z
N SER A 1 -10.51 1.94 -16.63
CA SER A 1 -9.57 2.76 -15.82
C SER A 1 -8.54 1.96 -15.00
N ASN A 2 -8.51 0.62 -15.04
CA ASN A 2 -7.48 -0.20 -14.35
C ASN A 2 -6.06 -0.06 -14.91
N GLU A 3 -5.93 0.32 -16.18
CA GLU A 3 -4.64 0.43 -16.86
C GLU A 3 -3.72 1.47 -16.22
N MET A 4 -4.27 2.57 -15.73
CA MET A 4 -3.45 3.60 -15.09
C MET A 4 -2.74 3.08 -13.84
N TYR A 5 -3.35 2.20 -13.04
CA TYR A 5 -2.70 1.58 -11.87
C TYR A 5 -1.61 0.56 -12.23
N ARG A 6 -1.59 0.11 -13.50
CA ARG A 6 -0.55 -0.79 -14.02
C ARG A 6 0.60 -0.03 -14.69
N VAL A 7 0.31 1.16 -15.22
CA VAL A 7 1.27 1.98 -16.00
C VAL A 7 1.90 3.08 -15.15
N PHE A 8 1.17 3.64 -14.19
CA PHE A 8 1.62 4.73 -13.34
C PHE A 8 1.64 4.30 -11.87
N ASN A 9 2.60 4.84 -11.13
CA ASN A 9 2.78 4.57 -9.70
C ASN A 9 1.70 5.19 -8.79
N MET A 10 0.85 6.07 -9.33
CA MET A 10 -0.25 6.72 -8.60
C MET A 10 0.20 7.46 -7.33
N GLY A 11 1.42 8.01 -7.34
CA GLY A 11 2.00 8.70 -6.20
C GLY A 11 2.63 7.79 -5.14
N LEU A 12 2.65 6.46 -5.36
CA LEU A 12 3.32 5.49 -4.51
C LEU A 12 4.60 4.99 -5.20
N GLY A 13 5.70 5.72 -5.00
CA GLY A 13 7.01 5.36 -5.58
C GLY A 13 7.69 4.15 -4.89
N MET A 14 7.31 3.86 -3.65
CA MET A 14 7.84 2.75 -2.86
C MET A 14 6.77 2.23 -1.89
N VAL A 15 6.76 0.92 -1.66
CA VAL A 15 5.91 0.27 -0.66
C VAL A 15 6.76 -0.62 0.24
N ILE A 16 6.56 -0.50 1.55
CA ILE A 16 7.23 -1.33 2.56
C ILE A 16 6.16 -2.11 3.31
N VAL A 17 6.39 -3.40 3.49
CA VAL A 17 5.58 -4.26 4.36
C VAL A 17 6.30 -4.40 5.70
N CYS A 18 5.57 -4.18 6.79
CA CYS A 18 6.09 -4.37 8.13
C CYS A 18 5.00 -4.87 9.07
N VAL A 19 5.42 -5.44 10.21
CA VAL A 19 4.50 -5.74 11.31
C VAL A 19 4.00 -4.43 11.94
N PRO A 20 2.75 -4.38 12.45
CA PRO A 20 2.13 -3.14 12.93
C PRO A 20 2.96 -2.38 13.98
N GLU A 21 3.70 -3.10 14.83
CA GLU A 21 4.51 -2.54 15.91
C GLU A 21 5.69 -1.71 15.38
N LYS A 22 6.11 -1.92 14.14
CA LYS A 22 7.20 -1.16 13.49
C LYS A 22 6.69 0.03 12.67
N ALA A 23 5.41 0.08 12.34
CA ALA A 23 4.84 1.13 11.48
C ALA A 23 5.09 2.53 12.06
N SER A 24 4.87 2.74 13.36
CA SER A 24 5.10 4.04 14.01
C SER A 24 6.55 4.51 13.87
N ARG A 25 7.52 3.62 14.03
CA ARG A 25 8.94 3.95 13.87
C ARG A 25 9.24 4.35 12.42
N ILE A 26 8.68 3.65 11.44
CA ILE A 26 8.89 3.96 10.02
C ILE A 26 8.30 5.33 9.68
N LEU A 27 7.05 5.60 10.07
CA LEU A 27 6.38 6.87 9.81
C LEU A 27 7.09 8.06 10.46
N LYS A 28 7.69 7.87 11.64
CA LYS A 28 8.52 8.91 12.30
C LYS A 28 9.80 9.23 11.52
N ASN A 29 10.44 8.21 10.92
CA ASN A 29 11.69 8.39 10.18
C ASN A 29 11.48 8.80 8.71
N VAL A 30 10.29 8.53 8.16
CA VAL A 30 9.91 8.89 6.79
C VAL A 30 8.60 9.68 6.83
N PRO A 31 8.63 10.99 7.09
CA PRO A 31 7.42 11.78 7.32
C PRO A 31 6.45 11.84 6.14
N SER A 32 6.92 11.61 4.91
CA SER A 32 6.09 11.55 3.71
C SER A 32 5.37 10.20 3.52
N ALA A 33 5.75 9.18 4.29
CA ALA A 33 5.13 7.87 4.22
C ALA A 33 3.76 7.89 4.91
N LYS A 34 2.86 7.05 4.42
CA LYS A 34 1.53 6.82 4.99
C LYS A 34 1.19 5.33 4.93
N ILE A 35 0.33 4.88 5.83
CA ILE A 35 -0.25 3.54 5.72
C ILE A 35 -1.24 3.56 4.55
N VAL A 36 -1.02 2.68 3.57
CA VAL A 36 -1.81 2.62 2.32
C VAL A 36 -2.64 1.34 2.19
N GLY A 37 -2.49 0.39 3.11
CA GLY A 37 -3.20 -0.89 3.07
C GLY A 37 -2.68 -1.88 4.11
N GLU A 38 -3.14 -3.11 3.98
CA GLU A 38 -2.82 -4.23 4.87
C GLU A 38 -2.66 -5.53 4.08
N LEU A 39 -1.90 -6.48 4.64
CA LEU A 39 -1.84 -7.84 4.10
C LEU A 39 -2.99 -8.66 4.69
N LYS A 40 -3.70 -9.39 3.83
CA LYS A 40 -4.74 -10.34 4.23
C LYS A 40 -4.39 -11.73 3.75
N GLN A 41 -4.89 -12.74 4.46
CA GLN A 41 -4.87 -14.11 3.95
C GLN A 41 -5.65 -14.16 2.64
N ARG A 42 -5.12 -14.88 1.66
CA ARG A 42 -5.66 -14.90 0.31
C ARG A 42 -7.04 -15.55 0.29
N SER A 43 -8.08 -14.77 0.01
CA SER A 43 -9.48 -15.21 -0.04
C SER A 43 -9.98 -15.48 -1.47
N SER A 44 -9.23 -15.06 -2.49
CA SER A 44 -9.55 -15.30 -3.91
C SER A 44 -8.27 -15.35 -4.75
N ASP A 45 -8.42 -15.58 -6.06
CA ASP A 45 -7.27 -15.56 -6.95
C ASP A 45 -6.64 -14.17 -7.14
N ASN A 46 -7.35 -13.11 -6.76
CA ASN A 46 -6.82 -11.75 -6.82
C ASN A 46 -5.72 -11.55 -5.76
N ARG A 47 -4.51 -11.26 -6.22
CA ARG A 47 -3.33 -11.04 -5.36
C ARG A 47 -3.25 -9.62 -4.81
N VAL A 48 -3.89 -8.66 -5.48
CA VAL A 48 -3.88 -7.24 -5.13
C VAL A 48 -5.27 -6.68 -5.39
N THR A 49 -5.83 -6.00 -4.39
CA THR A 49 -7.07 -5.24 -4.50
C THR A 49 -6.75 -3.78 -4.22
N ILE A 50 -7.10 -2.88 -5.15
CA ILE A 50 -6.93 -1.44 -4.99
C ILE A 50 -8.32 -0.83 -4.84
N GLU A 51 -8.62 -0.32 -3.66
CA GLU A 51 -9.85 0.41 -3.37
C GLU A 51 -9.52 1.89 -3.22
N ASN A 52 -9.95 2.69 -4.19
CA ASN A 52 -9.82 4.14 -4.11
C ASN A 52 -11.11 4.71 -3.51
N LYS A 53 -11.03 5.20 -2.27
CA LYS A 53 -12.12 5.96 -1.65
C LYS A 53 -12.15 7.33 -2.31
N ARG A 54 -13.16 7.53 -3.18
CA ARG A 54 -13.49 8.85 -3.72
C ARG A 54 -13.83 9.82 -2.60
#